data_AF-A0A7K9C4S2-F1
#
_entry.id   AF-A0A7K9C4S2-F1
#
_cell.length_a   1.000
_cell.length_b   1.000
_cell.length_c   1.000
_cell.angle_alpha   90.00
_cell.angle_beta   90.00
_cell.angle_gamma   90.00
#
_symmetry.space_group_name_H-M   'P 1'
#
loop_
_entity.id
_entity.type
_entity.pdbx_description
1 polymer ?
#
loop_
_entity_poly.entity_id
_entity_poly.type
_entity_poly.pdbx_seq_one_letter_code
_entity_poly.pdbx_strand_id
1 'polypeptide(L)'
;MLSCSKGFVDIVPLLRQCPYINVNQEDKDGNTALMIAAQAGHITILNYLLNYYPMLEVDKRDPRGMTALMKAAVQGRQDCVAALLLAG
;
A
#
# COMPACT_ATOMS: atom_id res chain seq x y z
N MET A 1 6.68 5.46 -0.80
CA MET A 1 7.24 4.19 -0.27
C MET A 1 7.87 4.37 1.11
N LEU A 2 8.88 5.23 1.29
CA LEU A 2 9.48 5.50 2.61
C LEU A 2 8.45 5.94 3.67
N SER A 3 7.56 6.88 3.33
CA SER A 3 6.46 7.32 4.22
C SER A 3 5.54 6.16 4.62
N CYS A 4 5.18 5.29 3.67
CA CYS A 4 4.37 4.10 3.90
C CYS A 4 5.09 3.07 4.79
N SER A 5 6.40 2.90 4.66
CA SER A 5 7.18 1.97 5.50
C SER A 5 7.31 2.48 6.94
N LYS A 6 7.56 3.78 7.11
CA LYS A 6 7.81 4.41 8.42
C LYS A 6 6.55 4.84 9.16
N GLY A 7 5.38 4.74 8.54
CA GLY A 7 4.11 5.14 9.17
C GLY A 7 3.91 6.66 9.20
N PHE A 8 4.53 7.41 8.29
CA PHE A 8 4.40 8.88 8.23
C PHE A 8 3.07 9.27 7.58
N VAL A 9 1.99 9.11 8.34
CA VAL A 9 0.61 9.37 7.91
C VAL A 9 0.47 10.76 7.29
N ASP A 10 0.99 11.79 7.94
CA ASP A 10 0.80 13.19 7.51
C ASP A 10 1.46 13.54 6.17
N ILE A 11 2.48 12.76 5.76
CA ILE A 11 3.19 12.99 4.50
C ILE A 11 2.43 12.38 3.32
N VAL A 12 1.73 11.26 3.52
CA VAL A 12 1.08 10.52 2.43
C VAL A 12 0.04 11.38 1.68
N PRO A 13 -0.78 12.22 2.34
CA PRO A 13 -1.67 13.14 1.66
C PRO A 13 -0.98 14.25 0.86
N LEU A 14 0.16 14.74 1.35
CA LEU A 14 0.92 15.80 0.67
C LEU A 14 1.49 15.33 -0.66
N LEU A 15 1.86 14.05 -0.75
CA LEU A 15 2.38 13.45 -1.98
C LEU A 15 1.38 13.51 -3.15
N ARG A 16 0.07 13.61 -2.88
CA ARG A 16 -0.96 13.77 -3.91
C ARG A 16 -0.88 15.12 -4.63
N GLN A 17 -0.28 16.13 -4.00
CA GLN A 17 -0.09 17.46 -4.60
C GLN A 17 0.97 17.43 -5.71
N CYS A 18 1.77 16.36 -5.81
CA CYS A 18 2.74 16.18 -6.87
C CYS A 18 2.08 15.48 -8.07
N PRO A 19 1.92 16.16 -9.23
CA PRO A 19 1.23 15.59 -10.40
C PRO A 19 1.99 14.43 -11.05
N TYR A 20 3.27 14.27 -10.74
CA TYR A 20 4.14 13.25 -11.33
C TYR A 20 4.27 11.99 -10.47
N ILE A 21 3.51 11.87 -9.38
CA ILE A 21 3.62 10.70 -8.52
C ILE A 21 2.90 9.50 -9.13
N ASN A 22 3.64 8.41 -9.32
CA ASN A 22 3.07 7.11 -9.67
C ASN A 22 2.87 6.29 -8.39
N VAL A 23 1.61 6.12 -7.96
CA VAL A 23 1.26 5.37 -6.74
C VAL A 23 1.53 3.86 -6.87
N ASN A 24 1.52 3.34 -8.10
CA ASN A 24 1.83 1.93 -8.41
C ASN A 24 3.31 1.72 -8.68
N GLN A 25 4.15 2.74 -8.50
CA GLN A 25 5.59 2.60 -8.66
C GLN A 25 6.12 1.51 -7.73
N GLU A 26 6.91 0.61 -8.31
CA GLU A 26 7.58 -0.46 -7.60
C GLU A 26 8.96 0.00 -7.12
N ASP A 27 9.37 -0.48 -5.94
CA ASP A 27 10.77 -0.44 -5.53
C ASP A 27 11.60 -1.52 -6.26
N LYS A 28 12.89 -1.57 -5.95
CA LYS A 28 13.83 -2.56 -6.50
C LYS A 28 13.44 -4.02 -6.23
N ASP A 29 12.59 -4.27 -5.25
CA ASP A 29 12.14 -5.60 -4.84
C ASP A 29 10.72 -5.88 -5.38
N GLY A 30 10.18 -4.99 -6.23
CA GLY A 30 8.86 -5.10 -6.85
C GLY A 30 7.70 -4.78 -5.91
N ASN A 31 7.95 -4.11 -4.77
CA ASN A 31 6.88 -3.74 -3.85
C ASN A 31 6.29 -2.38 -4.22
N THR A 32 4.97 -2.31 -4.24
CA THR A 32 4.24 -1.03 -4.32
C THR A 32 4.10 -0.37 -2.95
N ALA A 33 3.70 0.91 -2.93
CA ALA A 33 3.36 1.61 -1.70
C ALA A 33 2.28 0.89 -0.88
N LEU A 34 1.28 0.29 -1.54
CA LEU A 34 0.21 -0.48 -0.89
C LEU A 34 0.76 -1.76 -0.24
N MET A 35 1.61 -2.51 -0.93
CA MET A 35 2.26 -3.70 -0.37
C MET A 35 3.07 -3.39 0.88
N ILE A 36 3.83 -2.29 0.86
CA ILE A 36 4.64 -1.85 2.00
C ILE A 36 3.75 -1.46 3.18
N ALA A 37 2.69 -0.67 2.95
CA ALA A 37 1.76 -0.27 4.01
C ALA A 37 1.05 -1.49 4.63
N ALA A 38 0.60 -2.42 3.78
CA ALA A 38 -0.06 -3.67 4.18
C ALA A 38 0.85 -4.57 5.01
N GLN A 39 2.10 -4.76 4.58
CA GLN A 39 3.10 -5.56 5.30
C GLN A 39 3.46 -4.95 6.67
N ALA A 40 3.63 -3.62 6.71
CA ALA A 40 3.96 -2.89 7.93
C ALA A 40 2.78 -2.74 8.90
N GLY A 41 1.54 -2.95 8.44
CA GLY A 41 0.34 -2.82 9.27
C GLY A 41 -0.17 -1.39 9.42
N HIS A 42 0.25 -0.47 8.56
CA HIS A 42 -0.12 0.95 8.63
C HIS A 42 -1.50 1.19 8.01
N ILE A 43 -2.55 0.77 8.72
CA ILE A 43 -3.94 0.79 8.24
C ILE A 43 -4.40 2.17 7.77
N THR A 44 -4.02 3.25 8.46
CA THR A 44 -4.42 4.61 8.06
C THR A 44 -3.83 4.99 6.70
N ILE A 45 -2.58 4.62 6.44
CA ILE A 45 -1.92 4.86 5.14
C ILE A 45 -2.54 3.96 4.07
N LEU A 46 -2.78 2.69 4.40
CA LEU A 46 -3.41 1.74 3.50
C LEU A 46 -4.79 2.24 3.04
N ASN A 47 -5.64 2.64 3.97
CA ASN A 47 -6.95 3.21 3.67
C ASN A 47 -6.83 4.50 2.85
N TYR A 48 -5.85 5.34 3.13
CA TYR A 48 -5.62 6.53 2.31
C TYR A 48 -5.30 6.15 0.85
N LEU A 49 -4.42 5.17 0.65
CA LEU A 49 -4.08 4.69 -0.69
C LEU A 49 -5.32 4.13 -1.41
N LEU A 50 -6.07 3.26 -0.75
CA LEU A 50 -7.27 2.62 -1.31
C LEU A 50 -8.37 3.63 -1.70
N ASN A 51 -8.60 4.66 -0.88
CA ASN A 51 -9.73 5.58 -1.09
C ASN A 51 -9.40 6.76 -2.02
N TYR A 52 -8.14 7.19 -2.10
CA TYR A 52 -7.78 8.43 -2.81
C TYR A 52 -7.08 8.24 -4.15
N TYR A 53 -6.72 7.00 -4.50
CA TYR A 53 -6.06 6.66 -5.76
C TYR A 53 -6.90 5.66 -6.57
N PRO A 54 -7.78 6.14 -7.47
CA PRO A 54 -8.71 5.28 -8.21
C PRO A 54 -8.03 4.31 -9.20
N MET A 55 -6.79 4.61 -9.61
CA MET A 55 -5.99 3.77 -10.51
C MET A 55 -5.03 2.85 -9.75
N LEU A 56 -5.23 2.65 -8.45
CA LEU A 56 -4.37 1.82 -7.62
C LEU A 56 -4.53 0.33 -7.99
N GLU A 57 -3.42 -0.33 -8.30
CA GLU A 57 -3.38 -1.75 -8.66
C GLU A 57 -3.32 -2.60 -7.38
N VAL A 58 -4.47 -2.89 -6.77
CA VAL A 58 -4.57 -3.63 -5.49
C VAL A 58 -4.02 -5.07 -5.61
N ASP A 59 -4.27 -5.72 -6.75
CA ASP A 59 -3.87 -7.11 -7.02
C ASP A 59 -2.52 -7.26 -7.72
N LYS A 60 -1.75 -6.17 -7.84
CA LYS A 60 -0.38 -6.24 -8.38
C LYS A 60 0.43 -7.26 -7.56
N ARG A 61 1.31 -7.98 -8.24
CA ARG A 61 2.17 -9.01 -7.63
C ARG A 61 3.63 -8.59 -7.71
N ASP A 62 4.35 -8.76 -6.61
CA ASP A 62 5.81 -8.66 -6.61
C ASP A 62 6.43 -9.84 -7.40
N PRO A 63 7.75 -9.85 -7.67
CA PRO A 63 8.43 -10.95 -8.36
C PRO A 63 8.31 -12.33 -7.70
N ARG A 64 7.89 -12.40 -6.44
CA ARG A 64 7.61 -13.66 -5.72
C ARG A 64 6.14 -14.07 -5.83
N GLY A 65 5.33 -13.33 -6.57
CA GLY A 65 3.90 -13.55 -6.73
C GLY A 65 3.05 -13.00 -5.59
N MET A 66 3.61 -12.20 -4.66
CA MET A 66 2.92 -11.74 -3.46
C MET A 66 2.13 -10.45 -3.72
N THR A 67 0.84 -10.43 -3.38
CA THR A 67 0.00 -9.21 -3.36
C THR A 67 0.11 -8.47 -2.02
N ALA A 68 -0.48 -7.27 -1.93
CA ALA A 68 -0.59 -6.54 -0.67
C ALA A 68 -1.36 -7.35 0.39
N LEU A 69 -2.44 -8.04 0.00
CA LEU A 69 -3.24 -8.89 0.87
C LEU A 69 -2.42 -10.05 1.44
N MET A 70 -1.66 -10.75 0.57
CA MET A 70 -0.82 -11.86 1.00
C MET A 70 0.25 -11.40 2.00
N LYS A 71 0.87 -10.23 1.78
CA LYS A 71 1.86 -9.66 2.70
C LYS A 71 1.24 -9.27 4.04
N ALA A 72 0.05 -8.66 4.06
CA ALA A 72 -0.66 -8.37 5.30
C ALA A 72 -1.00 -9.65 6.07
N ALA A 73 -1.49 -10.69 5.37
CA ALA A 73 -1.85 -11.97 5.96
C ALA A 73 -0.65 -12.69 6.59
N VAL A 74 0.48 -12.79 5.86
CA VAL A 74 1.72 -13.40 6.37
C VAL A 74 2.25 -12.69 7.61
N GLN A 75 2.04 -11.37 7.72
CA GLN A 75 2.48 -10.56 8.86
C GLN A 75 1.43 -10.43 9.98
N GLY A 76 0.27 -11.10 9.85
CA GLY A 76 -0.81 -11.04 10.84
C GLY A 76 -1.46 -9.66 10.99
N ARG A 77 -1.46 -8.82 9.95
CA ARG A 77 -2.02 -7.46 9.99
C ARG A 77 -3.54 -7.49 9.76
N GLN A 78 -4.29 -7.90 10.76
CA GLN A 78 -5.74 -8.17 10.68
C GLN A 78 -6.54 -7.00 10.08
N ASP A 79 -6.32 -5.77 10.54
CA ASP A 79 -7.04 -4.60 10.03
C ASP A 79 -6.73 -4.33 8.55
N CYS A 80 -5.48 -4.53 8.14
CA CYS A 80 -5.09 -4.36 6.74
C CYS A 80 -5.68 -5.47 5.86
N VAL A 81 -5.74 -6.71 6.36
CA VAL A 81 -6.41 -7.82 5.67
C VAL A 81 -7.88 -7.49 5.47
N ALA A 82 -8.58 -7.05 6.52
CA ALA A 82 -9.98 -6.68 6.45
C ALA A 82 -10.22 -5.54 5.43
N ALA A 83 -9.43 -4.48 5.49
CA ALA A 83 -9.56 -3.36 4.55
C ALA A 83 -9.28 -3.76 3.09
N LEU A 84 -8.27 -4.61 2.85
CA LEU A 84 -7.96 -5.10 1.50
C LEU A 84 -9.04 -6.04 0.95
N LEU A 85 -9.65 -6.87 1.79
CA LEU A 85 -10.77 -7.73 1.40
C LEU A 85 -12.04 -6.94 1.06
N LEU A 86 -12.23 -5.77 1.66
CA LEU A 86 -13.37 -4.88 1.37
C LEU A 86 -13.15 -4.00 0.13
N ALA A 87 -11.89 -3.81 -0.28
CA ALA A 87 -11.53 -2.98 -1.43
C ALA A 87 -11.40 -3.74 -2.76
N GLY A 88 -11.52 -5.07 -2.72
CA GLY A 88 -11.50 -5.97 -3.89
C GLY A 88 -12.88 -6.42 -4.33
#